data_AF-A0A4V1XDE2-F1
#
_entry.id   AF-A0A4V1XDE2-F1
#
_cell.length_a   1.000
_cell.length_b   1.000
_cell.length_c   1.000
_cell.angle_alpha   90.00
_cell.angle_beta   90.00
_cell.angle_gamma   90.00
#
_symmetry.space_group_name_H-M   'P 1'
#
loop_
_entity.id
_entity.type
_entity.pdbx_description
1 polymer ?
#
loop_
_entity_poly.entity_id
_entity_poly.type
_entity_poly.pdbx_seq_one_letter_code
_entity_poly.pdbx_strand_id
1 'polypeptide(L)'
;MARDLKSLFESRKASARNTLSKSLTKVHLNFDLWTSSDNLAVISIFGRYTDQQIKTQGRLLAFHRQIGHHNGEDVTYTMEKVVRDWGIDEKIGVVVSDNATSNDTSLHALFGHLDAFMTNDDVNSPPPGVMIPAAAEASRKHSKEIGESDIYLLFERPAWELELKQNNLTP
;
A
#
# COMPACT_ATOMS: atom_id res chain seq x y z
N MET A 1 15.68 10.57 -29.03
CA MET A 1 16.06 9.93 -27.74
C MET A 1 15.18 10.36 -26.57
N ALA A 2 15.25 11.58 -26.02
CA ALA A 2 14.42 11.94 -24.84
C ALA A 2 12.89 11.90 -25.10
N ARG A 3 12.46 12.30 -26.31
CA ARG A 3 11.05 12.24 -26.73
C ARG A 3 10.53 10.81 -26.86
N ASP A 4 11.40 9.89 -27.31
CA ASP A 4 11.08 8.48 -27.54
C ASP A 4 11.02 7.70 -26.23
N LEU A 5 11.87 8.04 -25.25
CA LEU A 5 11.80 7.45 -23.92
C LEU A 5 10.52 7.87 -23.18
N LYS A 6 10.15 9.15 -23.28
CA LYS A 6 8.92 9.67 -22.68
C LYS A 6 7.70 8.98 -23.27
N SER A 7 7.59 8.89 -24.59
CA SER A 7 6.45 8.23 -25.23
C SER A 7 6.38 6.73 -24.90
N LEU A 8 7.53 6.04 -24.84
CA LEU A 8 7.60 4.64 -24.41
C LEU A 8 7.12 4.47 -22.96
N PHE A 9 7.57 5.33 -22.05
CA PHE A 9 7.13 5.31 -20.66
C PHE A 9 5.61 5.51 -20.55
N GLU A 10 5.06 6.54 -21.19
CA GLU A 10 3.62 6.80 -21.14
C GLU A 10 2.81 5.64 -21.74
N SER A 11 3.30 5.03 -22.83
CA SER A 11 2.67 3.84 -23.43
C SER A 11 2.68 2.65 -22.46
N ARG A 12 3.80 2.40 -21.78
CA ARG A 12 3.90 1.32 -20.79
C ARG A 12 3.05 1.60 -19.55
N LYS A 13 3.01 2.85 -19.08
CA LYS A 13 2.16 3.30 -17.97
C LYS A 13 0.68 3.11 -18.30
N ALA A 14 0.24 3.51 -19.49
CA ALA A 14 -1.13 3.33 -19.95
C ALA A 14 -1.53 1.84 -20.02
N SER A 15 -0.62 0.98 -20.52
CA SER A 15 -0.84 -0.48 -20.54
C SER A 15 -0.96 -1.05 -19.12
N ALA A 16 -0.05 -0.68 -18.22
CA ALA A 16 -0.11 -1.10 -16.82
C ALA A 16 -1.41 -0.64 -16.13
N ARG A 17 -1.82 0.62 -16.38
CA ARG A 17 -3.07 1.18 -15.85
C ARG A 17 -4.30 0.43 -16.37
N ASN A 18 -4.32 0.05 -17.64
CA ASN A 18 -5.38 -0.77 -18.21
C ASN A 18 -5.46 -2.16 -17.53
N THR A 19 -4.33 -2.84 -17.33
CA THR A 19 -4.31 -4.13 -16.61
C THR A 19 -4.76 -3.97 -15.16
N LEU A 20 -4.30 -2.92 -14.46
CA LEU A 20 -4.69 -2.60 -13.09
C LEU A 20 -6.19 -2.30 -12.98
N SER A 21 -6.75 -1.55 -13.93
CA SER A 21 -8.19 -1.24 -13.98
C SER A 21 -9.06 -2.48 -14.16
N LYS A 22 -8.50 -3.56 -14.73
CA LYS A 22 -9.15 -4.86 -14.92
C LYS A 22 -8.73 -5.89 -13.87
N SER A 23 -8.14 -5.45 -12.76
CA SER A 23 -7.83 -6.33 -11.64
C SER A 23 -9.08 -7.09 -11.19
N LEU A 24 -8.89 -8.37 -10.86
CA LEU A 24 -9.92 -9.21 -10.27
C LEU A 24 -10.10 -8.92 -8.78
N THR A 25 -9.02 -8.54 -8.10
CA THR A 25 -9.01 -8.19 -6.68
C THR A 25 -8.99 -6.68 -6.48
N LYS A 26 -9.20 -6.25 -5.23
CA LYS A 26 -8.75 -4.94 -4.77
C LYS A 26 -7.22 -4.81 -4.94
N VAL A 27 -6.75 -3.57 -4.98
CA VAL A 27 -5.35 -3.20 -5.11
C VAL A 27 -4.80 -2.93 -3.72
N HIS A 28 -3.80 -3.72 -3.33
CA HIS A 28 -3.10 -3.57 -2.06
C HIS A 28 -1.87 -2.69 -2.27
N LEU A 29 -1.79 -1.58 -1.55
CA LEU A 29 -0.68 -0.65 -1.65
C LEU A 29 0.40 -1.00 -0.64
N ASN A 30 1.65 -0.78 -1.04
CA ASN A 30 2.80 -0.79 -0.15
C ASN A 30 3.58 0.47 -0.40
N PHE A 31 4.03 1.13 0.64
CA PHE A 31 4.93 2.26 0.46
C PHE A 31 6.14 2.17 1.38
N ASP A 32 7.17 2.88 0.98
CA ASP A 32 8.41 3.03 1.71
C ASP A 32 8.84 4.49 1.61
N LEU A 33 9.27 5.04 2.75
CA LEU A 33 9.79 6.40 2.85
C LEU A 33 11.20 6.35 3.42
N TRP A 34 12.14 6.93 2.70
CA TRP A 34 13.50 7.04 3.17
C TRP A 34 14.11 8.38 2.80
N THR A 35 15.16 8.73 3.51
CA THR A 35 16.01 9.88 3.20
C THR A 35 17.19 9.39 2.38
N SER A 36 17.39 9.93 1.18
CA SER A 36 18.56 9.61 0.36
C SER A 36 19.85 10.12 0.99
N SER A 37 21.00 9.66 0.49
CA SER A 37 22.32 10.18 0.89
C SER A 37 22.47 11.69 0.73
N ASP A 38 21.68 12.28 -0.18
CA ASP A 38 21.68 13.72 -0.47
C ASP A 38 20.65 14.48 0.38
N ASN A 39 20.17 13.89 1.47
CA ASN A 39 19.14 14.45 2.37
C ASN A 39 17.80 14.78 1.66
N LEU A 40 17.44 14.01 0.63
CA LEU A 40 16.15 14.14 -0.03
C LEU A 40 15.19 13.08 0.47
N ALA A 41 14.01 13.49 0.91
CA ALA A 41 12.90 12.59 1.19
C ALA A 41 12.44 11.93 -0.12
N VAL A 42 12.41 10.59 -0.15
CA VAL A 42 11.95 9.81 -1.31
C VAL A 42 10.83 8.88 -0.85
N ILE A 43 9.82 8.76 -1.70
CA ILE A 43 8.71 7.82 -1.51
C ILE A 43 8.67 6.84 -2.69
N SER A 44 8.44 5.58 -2.37
CA SER A 44 7.99 4.58 -3.35
C SER A 44 6.62 4.06 -2.98
N ILE A 45 5.77 3.85 -3.98
CA ILE A 45 4.43 3.26 -3.81
C ILE A 45 4.29 2.12 -4.80
N PHE A 46 3.99 0.93 -4.30
CA PHE A 46 3.75 -0.29 -5.06
C PHE A 46 2.32 -0.76 -4.91
N GLY A 47 1.64 -1.04 -6.02
CA GLY A 47 0.35 -1.70 -6.06
C GLY A 47 0.51 -3.19 -6.35
N ARG A 48 -0.13 -4.04 -5.54
CA ARG A 48 -0.25 -5.48 -5.77
C ARG A 48 -1.71 -5.87 -5.97
N TYR A 49 -1.95 -6.71 -6.96
CA TYR A 49 -3.29 -7.12 -7.38
C TYR A 49 -3.22 -8.40 -8.21
N THR A 50 -4.34 -9.11 -8.32
CA THR A 50 -4.48 -10.25 -9.23
C THR A 50 -5.11 -9.80 -10.55
N ASP A 51 -4.47 -10.14 -11.67
CA ASP A 51 -4.97 -9.80 -13.01
C ASP A 51 -5.98 -10.83 -13.56
N GLN A 52 -6.51 -10.55 -14.75
CA GLN A 52 -7.48 -11.43 -15.43
C GLN A 52 -6.92 -12.81 -15.82
N GLN A 53 -5.60 -13.00 -15.72
CA GLN A 53 -4.93 -14.27 -15.97
C GLN A 53 -4.69 -15.05 -14.67
N ILE A 54 -5.28 -14.59 -13.56
CA ILE A 54 -5.14 -15.18 -12.21
C ILE A 54 -3.67 -15.16 -11.78
N LYS A 55 -2.95 -14.09 -12.15
CA LYS A 55 -1.56 -13.89 -11.74
C LYS A 55 -1.43 -12.70 -10.80
N THR A 56 -0.68 -12.89 -9.72
CA THR A 56 -0.26 -11.79 -8.85
C THR A 56 0.66 -10.86 -9.63
N GLN A 57 0.28 -9.60 -9.70
CA GLN A 57 1.05 -8.52 -10.32
C GLN A 57 1.56 -7.57 -9.23
N GLY A 58 2.82 -7.17 -9.34
CA GLY A 58 3.39 -6.04 -8.61
C GLY A 58 3.72 -4.90 -9.59
N ARG A 59 3.29 -3.69 -9.29
CA ARG A 59 3.58 -2.50 -10.11
C ARG A 59 4.02 -1.33 -9.24
N LEU A 60 5.13 -0.72 -9.61
CA LEU A 60 5.57 0.55 -9.04
C LEU A 60 4.67 1.66 -9.59
N LEU A 61 3.85 2.25 -8.72
CA LEU A 61 2.88 3.29 -9.07
C LEU A 61 3.51 4.68 -8.99
N ALA A 62 4.42 4.87 -8.04
CA ALA A 62 5.17 6.11 -7.87
C ALA A 62 6.57 5.84 -7.31
N PHE A 63 7.53 6.59 -7.83
CA PHE A 63 8.88 6.70 -7.28
C PHE A 63 9.39 8.10 -7.57
N HIS A 64 9.32 8.96 -6.57
CA HIS A 64 9.74 10.35 -6.71
C HIS A 64 10.09 10.95 -5.36
N ARG A 65 10.63 12.17 -5.40
CA ARG A 65 10.88 12.96 -4.21
C ARG A 65 9.55 13.21 -3.48
N GLN A 66 9.51 12.90 -2.19
CA GLN A 66 8.42 13.29 -1.30
C GLN A 66 8.46 14.81 -1.14
N ILE A 67 7.35 15.48 -1.41
CA ILE A 67 7.22 16.92 -1.26
C ILE A 67 6.64 17.19 0.13
N GLY A 68 7.24 18.11 0.87
CA GLY A 68 6.84 18.41 2.25
C GLY A 68 7.74 17.72 3.28
N HIS A 69 7.27 17.66 4.52
CA HIS A 69 7.94 17.01 5.64
C HIS A 69 7.62 15.50 5.65
N HIS A 70 8.38 14.72 6.41
CA HIS A 70 8.09 13.30 6.68
C HIS A 70 6.91 13.11 7.66
N ASN A 71 5.94 14.02 7.67
CA ASN A 71 4.77 13.92 8.52
C ASN A 71 3.65 13.16 7.82
N GLY A 72 2.64 12.74 8.59
CA GLY A 72 1.56 11.91 8.06
C GLY A 72 0.80 12.55 6.90
N GLU A 73 0.47 13.83 7.05
CA GLU A 73 -0.38 14.58 6.12
C GLU A 73 0.24 14.73 4.72
N ASP A 74 1.53 15.06 4.64
CA ASP A 74 2.23 15.25 3.36
C ASP A 74 2.37 13.92 2.59
N VAL A 75 2.56 12.82 3.31
CA VAL A 75 2.60 11.46 2.75
C VAL A 75 1.23 11.05 2.22
N THR A 76 0.17 11.24 3.02
CA THR A 76 -1.22 11.00 2.61
C THR A 76 -1.56 11.74 1.33
N TYR A 77 -1.27 13.05 1.27
CA TYR A 77 -1.53 13.87 0.10
C TYR A 77 -0.83 13.34 -1.16
N THR A 78 0.40 12.85 -1.00
CA THR A 78 1.15 12.23 -2.08
C THR A 78 0.52 10.93 -2.54
N MET A 79 0.10 10.08 -1.61
CA MET A 79 -0.59 8.83 -1.91
C MET A 79 -1.92 9.06 -2.62
N GLU A 80 -2.74 10.02 -2.18
CA GLU A 80 -4.00 10.38 -2.83
C GLU A 80 -3.82 10.79 -4.29
N LYS A 81 -2.80 11.61 -4.56
CA LYS A 81 -2.47 12.00 -5.94
C LYS A 81 -2.15 10.80 -6.81
N VAL A 82 -1.40 9.84 -6.28
CA VAL A 82 -1.03 8.62 -7.00
C VAL A 82 -2.26 7.74 -7.20
N VAL A 83 -3.10 7.54 -6.19
CA VAL A 83 -4.35 6.78 -6.29
C VAL A 83 -5.26 7.35 -7.38
N ARG A 84 -5.47 8.68 -7.40
CA ARG A 84 -6.24 9.38 -8.44
C ARG A 84 -5.60 9.30 -9.82
N ASP A 85 -4.28 9.49 -9.91
CA ASP A 85 -3.53 9.40 -11.17
C ASP A 85 -3.56 7.99 -11.76
N TRP A 86 -3.79 6.96 -10.94
CA TRP A 86 -3.99 5.59 -11.41
C TRP A 86 -5.47 5.22 -11.57
N GLY A 87 -6.40 5.99 -11.01
CA GLY A 87 -7.85 5.77 -11.08
C GLY A 87 -8.28 4.51 -10.32
N ILE A 88 -7.70 4.30 -9.15
CA ILE A 88 -7.91 3.11 -8.30
C ILE A 88 -8.54 3.45 -6.96
N ASP A 89 -9.13 4.64 -6.83
CA ASP A 89 -9.71 5.19 -5.61
C ASP A 89 -10.71 4.21 -4.98
N GLU A 90 -11.62 3.67 -5.78
CA GLU A 90 -12.65 2.71 -5.35
C GLU A 90 -12.15 1.25 -5.28
N LYS A 91 -10.88 1.01 -5.63
CA LYS A 91 -10.28 -0.32 -5.71
C LYS A 91 -9.24 -0.57 -4.62
N ILE A 92 -8.97 0.38 -3.73
CA ILE A 92 -8.00 0.18 -2.66
C ILE A 92 -8.50 -0.86 -1.66
N GLY A 93 -7.64 -1.83 -1.35
CA GLY A 93 -7.85 -2.84 -0.31
C GLY A 93 -7.07 -2.50 0.95
N VAL A 94 -5.91 -3.13 1.10
CA VAL A 94 -4.99 -2.89 2.21
C VAL A 94 -3.93 -1.87 1.79
N VAL A 95 -3.49 -1.03 2.72
CA VAL A 95 -2.24 -0.29 2.57
C VAL A 95 -1.26 -0.77 3.65
N VAL A 96 -0.04 -1.11 3.26
CA VAL A 96 1.01 -1.58 4.15
C VAL A 96 2.20 -0.60 4.10
N SER A 97 2.74 -0.26 5.26
CA SER A 97 3.99 0.51 5.38
C SER A 97 5.02 -0.22 6.24
N ASP A 98 6.23 0.33 6.33
CA ASP A 98 7.17 0.02 7.40
C ASP A 98 6.77 0.69 8.73
N ASN A 99 7.30 0.16 9.84
CA ASN A 99 6.91 0.49 11.22
C ASN A 99 7.56 1.80 11.71
N ALA A 100 7.34 2.89 10.96
CA ALA A 100 7.65 4.24 11.40
C ALA A 100 6.36 4.92 11.88
N THR A 101 6.38 5.52 13.07
CA THR A 101 5.21 6.13 13.72
C THR A 101 4.53 7.21 12.87
N SER A 102 5.27 7.86 11.97
CA SER A 102 4.75 8.82 10.98
C SER A 102 3.83 8.18 9.93
N ASN A 103 4.06 6.90 9.61
CA ASN A 103 3.26 6.17 8.64
C ASN A 103 1.88 5.84 9.18
N ASP A 104 1.75 5.61 10.49
CA ASP A 104 0.47 5.37 11.16
C ASP A 104 -0.46 6.56 10.93
N THR A 105 0.01 7.77 11.25
CA THR A 105 -0.73 9.02 11.02
C THR A 105 -1.09 9.20 9.54
N SER A 106 -0.19 8.82 8.61
CA SER A 106 -0.45 8.90 7.17
C SER A 106 -1.60 7.98 6.74
N LEU A 107 -1.60 6.75 7.23
CA LEU A 107 -2.60 5.74 6.92
C LEU A 107 -3.96 6.15 7.46
N HIS A 108 -4.02 6.62 8.71
CA HIS A 108 -5.25 7.14 9.31
C HIS A 108 -5.90 8.24 8.46
N ALA A 109 -5.12 9.24 8.04
CA ALA A 109 -5.63 10.33 7.22
C ALA A 109 -6.06 9.85 5.82
N LEU A 110 -5.30 8.95 5.19
CA LEU A 110 -5.60 8.44 3.86
C LEU A 110 -6.94 7.70 3.83
N PHE A 111 -7.17 6.80 4.79
CA PHE A 111 -8.38 6.01 4.84
C PHE A 111 -9.62 6.87 5.11
N GLY A 112 -9.53 7.86 6.00
CA GLY A 112 -10.63 8.81 6.25
C GLY A 112 -11.00 9.65 5.02
N HIS A 113 -10.07 9.90 4.10
CA HIS A 113 -10.35 10.62 2.85
C HIS A 113 -10.85 9.72 1.71
N LEU A 114 -10.50 8.43 1.71
CA LEU A 114 -10.93 7.47 0.69
C LEU A 114 -12.31 6.87 1.00
N ASP A 115 -12.65 6.66 2.27
CA ASP A 115 -13.93 6.11 2.70
C ASP A 115 -14.47 6.88 3.92
N ALA A 116 -15.56 7.62 3.71
CA ALA A 116 -16.19 8.46 4.73
C ALA A 116 -16.88 7.66 5.85
N PHE A 117 -16.99 6.32 5.72
CA PHE A 117 -17.59 5.45 6.72
C PHE A 117 -16.57 4.73 7.62
N MET A 118 -15.26 4.89 7.39
CA MET A 118 -14.25 4.32 8.29
C MET A 118 -14.27 5.04 9.65
N THR A 119 -14.67 4.31 10.69
CA THR A 119 -14.68 4.80 12.07
C THR A 119 -13.31 4.66 12.71
N ASN A 120 -13.01 5.40 13.78
CA ASN A 120 -11.78 5.20 14.56
C ASN A 120 -11.64 3.75 15.07
N ASP A 121 -12.74 3.03 15.25
CA ASP A 121 -12.73 1.61 15.64
C ASP A 121 -12.27 0.71 14.48
N ASP A 122 -12.64 1.01 13.23
CA ASP A 122 -12.14 0.31 12.03
C ASP A 122 -10.64 0.58 11.77
N VAL A 123 -10.07 1.61 12.40
CA VAL A 123 -8.63 1.86 12.32
C VAL A 123 -7.87 1.32 13.51
N ASN A 124 -8.49 1.14 14.68
CA ASN A 124 -7.85 0.51 15.86
C ASN A 124 -8.11 -1.00 15.96
N SER A 125 -9.11 -1.51 15.25
CA SER A 125 -9.51 -2.91 15.17
C SER A 125 -9.95 -3.19 13.73
N PRO A 126 -8.98 -3.29 12.80
CA PRO A 126 -9.32 -3.25 11.41
C PRO A 126 -10.17 -4.45 10.98
N PRO A 127 -11.17 -4.23 10.10
CA PRO A 127 -11.94 -5.33 9.54
C PRO A 127 -10.99 -6.30 8.79
N PRO A 128 -11.39 -7.57 8.62
CA PRO A 128 -10.59 -8.54 7.88
C PRO A 128 -10.15 -7.95 6.52
N GLY A 129 -8.84 -7.77 6.32
CA GLY A 129 -8.29 -7.16 5.10
C GLY A 129 -8.04 -5.65 5.16
N VAL A 130 -7.95 -5.03 6.34
CA VAL A 130 -7.29 -3.74 6.58
C VAL A 130 -6.20 -4.00 7.64
N MET A 131 -4.99 -3.45 7.49
CA MET A 131 -3.90 -3.74 8.42
C MET A 131 -3.17 -2.47 8.85
N ILE A 132 -3.15 -2.25 10.16
CA ILE A 132 -2.23 -1.35 10.86
C ILE A 132 -0.82 -2.01 10.85
N PRO A 133 0.28 -1.26 10.74
CA PRO A 133 1.64 -1.77 10.58
C PRO A 133 2.11 -2.89 11.53
N ALA A 134 1.65 -2.92 12.79
CA ALA A 134 1.97 -4.01 13.72
C ALA A 134 1.52 -5.39 13.21
N ALA A 135 0.36 -5.42 12.57
CA ALA A 135 -0.24 -6.63 12.03
C ALA A 135 0.46 -7.03 10.70
N ALA A 136 0.92 -6.05 9.92
CA ALA A 136 1.73 -6.31 8.72
C ALA A 136 3.12 -6.88 9.07
N GLU A 137 3.74 -6.44 10.16
CA GLU A 137 5.02 -6.99 10.64
C GLU A 137 4.86 -8.43 11.14
N ALA A 138 3.79 -8.71 11.86
CA ALA A 138 3.48 -10.07 12.30
C ALA A 138 3.19 -11.01 11.12
N SER A 139 2.48 -10.56 10.09
CA SER A 139 2.29 -11.32 8.85
C SER A 139 3.61 -11.51 8.07
N ARG A 140 4.50 -10.50 8.01
CA ARG A 140 5.85 -10.67 7.39
C ARG A 140 6.70 -11.68 8.15
N LYS A 141 6.67 -11.66 9.49
CA LYS A 141 7.39 -12.60 10.34
C LYS A 141 6.84 -14.02 10.15
N HIS A 142 5.53 -14.17 10.19
CA HIS A 142 4.85 -15.44 9.94
C HIS A 142 5.16 -15.97 8.53
N SER A 143 5.14 -15.12 7.51
CA SER A 143 5.51 -15.49 6.13
C SER A 143 6.94 -16.04 6.04
N LYS A 144 7.90 -15.42 6.74
CA LYS A 144 9.28 -15.94 6.83
C LYS A 144 9.35 -17.28 7.56
N GLU A 145 8.52 -17.49 8.57
CA GLU A 145 8.47 -18.74 9.36
C GLU A 145 7.88 -19.91 8.56
N ILE A 146 6.84 -19.65 7.75
CA ILE A 146 6.16 -20.68 6.94
C ILE A 146 6.76 -20.84 5.53
N GLY A 147 7.77 -20.04 5.17
CA GLY A 147 8.37 -20.04 3.84
C GLY A 147 7.46 -19.48 2.73
N GLU A 148 6.40 -18.76 3.09
CA GLU A 148 5.53 -18.07 2.14
C GLU A 148 6.25 -16.81 1.67
N SER A 149 6.30 -16.61 0.36
CA SER A 149 6.96 -15.44 -0.24
C SER A 149 5.96 -14.33 -0.53
N ASP A 150 4.69 -14.70 -0.70
CA ASP A 150 3.60 -13.80 -1.02
C ASP A 150 2.79 -13.48 0.24
N ILE A 151 3.26 -12.48 0.98
CA ILE A 151 2.64 -12.04 2.24
C ILE A 151 1.16 -11.64 2.07
N TYR A 152 0.68 -11.42 0.85
CA TYR A 152 -0.70 -11.02 0.57
C TYR A 152 -1.67 -12.19 0.60
N LEU A 153 -1.20 -13.42 0.33
CA LEU A 153 -2.00 -14.64 0.51
C LEU A 153 -2.39 -14.87 1.97
N LEU A 154 -1.61 -14.33 2.91
CA LEU A 154 -1.92 -14.39 4.33
C LEU A 154 -3.04 -13.41 4.71
N PHE A 155 -3.17 -12.27 4.01
CA PHE A 155 -4.22 -11.30 4.28
C PHE A 155 -5.59 -11.68 3.68
N GLU A 156 -5.63 -12.64 2.76
CA GLU A 156 -6.89 -13.25 2.28
C GLU A 156 -7.38 -14.39 3.20
N ARG A 157 -6.56 -14.83 4.17
CA ARG A 157 -6.94 -15.85 5.14
C ARG A 157 -7.66 -15.25 6.35
N PRO A 158 -8.62 -15.97 6.95
CA PRO A 158 -9.24 -15.55 8.20
C PRO A 158 -8.20 -15.31 9.30
N ALA A 159 -8.37 -14.26 10.11
CA ALA A 159 -7.41 -13.86 11.15
C ALA A 159 -7.06 -14.97 12.16
N TRP A 160 -7.94 -15.96 12.35
CA TRP A 160 -7.71 -17.11 13.24
C TRP A 160 -6.76 -18.18 12.66
N GLU A 161 -6.54 -18.20 11.34
CA GLU A 161 -5.56 -19.10 10.70
C GLU A 161 -4.11 -18.60 10.84
N LEU A 162 -3.92 -17.33 11.17
CA LEU A 162 -2.59 -16.69 11.20
C LEU A 162 -1.90 -16.74 12.58
N GLU A 163 -2.53 -17.34 13.60
CA GLU A 163 -2.05 -17.40 15.00
C GLU A 163 -1.47 -16.06 15.52
N LEU A 164 -1.98 -14.93 15.02
CA LEU A 164 -1.55 -13.60 15.43
C LEU A 164 -2.03 -13.38 16.87
N LYS A 165 -1.16 -13.66 17.84
CA LYS A 165 -1.46 -13.45 19.26
C LYS A 165 -1.87 -12.00 19.47
N GLN A 166 -3.12 -11.83 19.90
CA GLN A 166 -3.80 -10.60 20.31
C GLN A 166 -3.14 -9.84 21.48
N ASN A 167 -1.85 -10.05 21.77
CA ASN A 167 -1.26 -9.65 23.05
C ASN A 167 -0.53 -8.30 23.07
N ASN A 168 -0.57 -7.51 21.99
CA ASN A 168 0.12 -6.21 21.94
C ASN A 168 -0.80 -5.00 21.67
N LEU A 169 -2.11 -5.12 21.91
CA LEU A 169 -3.06 -4.01 21.94
C LEU A 169 -3.88 -4.12 23.23
N THR A 170 -3.39 -3.68 24.40
CA THR A 170 -3.59 -2.36 25.03
C THR A 170 -3.43 -2.51 26.55
N PRO A 171 -3.37 -1.43 27.37
CA PRO A 171 -3.26 -0.01 27.03
C PRO A 171 -1.85 0.57 27.18
#